data_AF-A0A2V7G6W9-F1
#
_entry.id   AF-A0A2V7G6W9-F1
#
_cell.length_a   1.000
_cell.length_b   1.000
_cell.length_c   1.000
_cell.angle_alpha   90.00
_cell.angle_beta   90.00
_cell.angle_gamma   90.00
#
_symmetry.space_group_name_H-M   'P 1'
#
loop_
_entity.id
_entity.type
_entity.pdbx_description
1 polymer ?
#
loop_
_entity_poly.entity_id
_entity_poly.type
_entity_poly.pdbx_seq_one_letter_code
_entity_poly.pdbx_strand_id
1 'polypeptide(L)'
;MRCIRDEVAAVAAETDAIAQEALELITVEYEELPAVFDPDSALRPGAPLVHDELGSNLANLRYQFSHGDVDEAFARAAVVVKGTYRLNYVTTACLGTMAAMASWNPDGTLTMWSTTQVPFLYQRDLAEALGITGDRVR
;
A
#
# COMPACT_ATOMS: atom_id res chain seq x y z
N MET A 1 -4.60 8.56 10.00
CA MET A 1 -3.32 8.18 9.38
C MET A 1 -2.95 6.80 9.87
N ARG A 2 -2.51 5.89 9.00
CA ARG A 2 -2.25 4.48 9.35
C ARG A 2 -0.77 4.13 9.23
N CYS A 3 -0.02 4.84 8.41
CA CYS A 3 1.42 4.66 8.34
C CYS A 3 2.17 5.98 8.15
N ILE A 4 3.48 5.93 8.39
CA ILE A 4 4.37 7.06 8.17
C ILE A 4 4.42 7.35 6.66
N ARG A 5 4.26 8.61 6.27
CA ARG A 5 4.16 9.10 4.87
C ARG A 5 2.84 8.82 4.13
N ASP A 6 1.77 8.48 4.84
CA ASP A 6 0.42 8.63 4.28
C ASP A 6 0.24 10.08 3.76
N GLU A 7 -0.35 10.21 2.58
CA GLU A 7 -0.66 11.50 1.98
C GLU A 7 -1.86 12.16 2.69
N VAL A 8 -1.71 13.43 3.08
CA VAL A 8 -2.75 14.18 3.80
C VAL A 8 -3.34 15.32 2.97
N ALA A 9 -2.49 16.00 2.18
CA ALA A 9 -2.88 17.09 1.30
C ALA A 9 -1.95 17.15 0.09
N ALA A 10 -2.39 17.86 -0.96
CA ALA A 10 -1.60 18.16 -2.14
C ALA A 10 -1.75 19.64 -2.50
N VAL A 11 -0.73 20.22 -3.14
CA VAL A 11 -0.71 21.61 -3.60
C VAL A 11 -0.53 21.64 -5.11
N ALA A 12 -1.28 22.52 -5.78
CA ALA A 12 -1.07 22.88 -7.18
C ALA A 12 -0.70 24.36 -7.26
N ALA A 13 0.37 24.69 -7.97
CA ALA A 13 0.86 26.05 -8.14
C ALA A 13 1.48 26.26 -9.53
N GLU A 14 1.70 27.52 -9.91
CA GLU A 14 2.29 27.88 -11.20
C GLU A 14 3.78 27.52 -11.31
N THR A 15 4.47 27.41 -10.17
CA THR A 15 5.88 27.00 -10.09
C THR A 15 6.11 26.04 -8.93
N ASP A 16 7.19 25.27 -9.02
CA ASP A 16 7.68 24.39 -7.96
C ASP A 16 7.99 25.14 -6.66
N ALA A 17 8.61 26.33 -6.77
CA ALA A 17 8.91 27.19 -5.63
C ALA A 17 7.65 27.61 -4.86
N ILE A 18 6.59 28.04 -5.57
CA ILE A 18 5.32 28.43 -4.93
C ILE A 18 4.67 27.20 -4.29
N ALA A 19 4.71 26.04 -4.95
CA ALA A 19 4.15 24.81 -4.38
C ALA A 19 4.85 24.43 -3.06
N GLN A 20 6.18 24.54 -3.02
CA GLN A 20 6.98 24.24 -1.84
C GLN A 20 6.69 25.20 -0.68
N GLU A 21 6.63 26.50 -0.95
CA GLU A 21 6.25 27.50 0.07
C GLU A 21 4.83 27.26 0.60
N ALA A 22 3.88 26.95 -0.28
CA ALA A 22 2.50 26.68 0.11
C ALA A 22 2.36 25.41 0.96
N LEU A 23 3.19 24.38 0.76
CA LEU A 23 3.21 23.20 1.62
C LEU A 23 3.61 23.54 3.06
N GLU A 24 4.53 24.48 3.27
CA GLU A 24 4.96 24.91 4.60
C GLU A 24 3.88 25.68 5.37
N LEU A 25 2.88 26.23 4.67
CA LEU A 25 1.74 26.93 5.26
C LEU A 25 0.64 25.97 5.76
N ILE A 26 0.67 24.70 5.35
CA ILE A 26 -0.33 23.72 5.77
C ILE A 26 -0.04 23.29 7.21
N THR A 27 -0.95 23.63 8.11
CA THR A 27 -0.93 23.12 9.49
C THR A 27 -1.92 21.96 9.61
N VAL A 28 -1.46 20.82 10.14
CA VAL A 28 -2.31 19.67 10.43
C VAL A 28 -2.20 19.34 11.91
N GLU A 29 -3.34 19.26 12.58
CA GLU A 29 -3.44 18.79 13.96
C GLU A 29 -3.78 17.31 13.96
N TYR A 30 -2.99 16.52 14.69
CA TYR A 30 -3.19 15.08 14.81
C TYR A 30 -3.49 14.71 16.26
N GLU A 31 -4.41 13.76 16.44
CA GLU A 31 -4.49 12.98 17.67
C GLU A 31 -3.64 11.73 17.48
N GLU A 32 -2.56 11.59 18.25
CA GLU A 32 -1.71 10.41 18.18
C GLU A 32 -2.42 9.20 18.79
N LEU A 33 -2.49 8.12 18.02
CA LEU A 33 -3.05 6.84 18.47
C LEU A 33 -1.94 5.82 18.70
N PRO A 34 -2.16 4.82 19.58
CA PRO A 34 -1.23 3.70 19.73
C PRO A 34 -1.02 2.98 18.39
N ALA A 35 0.23 2.84 17.99
CA ALA A 35 0.62 2.17 16.75
C ALA A 35 1.15 0.76 16.99
N VAL A 36 1.03 -0.10 15.97
CA VAL A 36 1.60 -1.44 15.92
C VAL A 36 2.61 -1.53 14.78
N PHE A 37 3.79 -2.09 15.07
CA PHE A 37 4.91 -2.17 14.12
C PHE A 37 5.40 -3.59 13.86
N ASP A 38 4.82 -4.57 14.55
CA ASP A 38 5.18 -5.98 14.47
C ASP A 38 3.92 -6.85 14.34
N PRO A 39 3.86 -7.79 13.38
CA PRO A 39 2.68 -8.63 13.15
C PRO A 39 2.27 -9.46 14.38
N ASP A 40 3.23 -10.02 15.12
CA ASP A 40 2.92 -10.83 16.30
C ASP A 40 2.30 -9.97 17.41
N SER A 41 2.76 -8.73 17.58
CA SER A 41 2.17 -7.76 18.51
C SER A 41 0.78 -7.28 18.08
N ALA A 42 0.58 -7.05 16.77
CA ALA A 42 -0.68 -6.56 16.21
C ALA A 42 -1.83 -7.58 16.34
N LEU A 43 -1.51 -8.87 16.46
CA LEU A 43 -2.49 -9.95 16.61
C LEU A 43 -2.84 -10.29 18.06
N ARG A 44 -2.18 -9.65 19.05
CA ARG A 44 -2.48 -9.92 20.46
C ARG A 44 -3.86 -9.37 20.85
N PRO A 45 -4.56 -10.02 21.79
CA PRO A 45 -5.80 -9.47 22.35
C PRO A 45 -5.57 -8.05 22.89
N GLY A 46 -6.44 -7.11 22.48
CA GLY A 46 -6.37 -5.71 22.92
C GLY A 46 -5.33 -4.84 22.19
N ALA A 47 -4.64 -5.37 21.17
CA ALA A 47 -3.83 -4.53 20.29
C ALA A 47 -4.72 -3.50 19.56
N PRO A 48 -4.23 -2.26 19.31
CA PRO A 48 -4.97 -1.28 18.55
C PRO A 48 -5.23 -1.81 17.14
N LEU A 49 -6.45 -1.61 16.64
CA LEU A 49 -6.82 -2.00 15.29
C LEU A 49 -6.40 -0.90 14.30
N VAL A 50 -5.75 -1.29 13.21
CA VAL A 50 -5.41 -0.36 12.10
C VAL A 50 -6.65 -0.03 11.27
N HIS A 51 -7.59 -0.97 11.22
CA HIS A 51 -8.87 -0.91 10.53
C HIS A 51 -9.96 -1.43 11.47
N ASP A 52 -10.62 -0.52 12.19
CA ASP A 52 -11.67 -0.85 13.16
C ASP A 52 -12.81 -1.66 12.52
N GLU A 53 -13.15 -1.33 11.27
CA GLU A 53 -14.20 -1.97 10.48
C GLU A 53 -13.95 -3.47 10.21
N LEU A 54 -12.70 -3.93 10.30
CA LEU A 54 -12.34 -5.33 10.09
C LEU A 54 -12.38 -6.15 11.38
N GLY A 55 -12.41 -5.51 12.55
CA GLY A 55 -12.42 -6.16 13.86
C GLY A 55 -11.16 -6.98 14.20
N SER A 56 -10.15 -6.99 13.34
CA SER A 56 -8.90 -7.71 13.52
C SER A 56 -7.80 -7.14 12.61
N ASN A 57 -6.55 -7.18 13.08
CA ASN A 57 -5.37 -6.88 12.26
C ASN A 57 -4.94 -8.06 11.36
N LEU A 58 -5.67 -9.19 11.37
CA LEU A 58 -5.40 -10.32 10.49
C LEU A 58 -6.03 -10.09 9.11
N ALA A 59 -5.19 -9.81 8.11
CA ALA A 59 -5.64 -9.75 6.72
C ALA A 59 -6.22 -11.10 6.27
N ASN A 60 -7.32 -11.08 5.51
CA ASN A 60 -7.99 -12.28 5.01
C ASN A 60 -7.29 -12.87 3.77
N LEU A 61 -5.99 -13.11 3.87
CA LEU A 61 -5.15 -13.73 2.83
C LEU A 61 -4.70 -15.11 3.31
N ARG A 62 -5.63 -16.07 3.32
CA ARG A 62 -5.34 -17.46 3.72
C ARG A 62 -5.07 -18.30 2.48
N TYR A 63 -3.84 -18.81 2.39
CA TYR A 63 -3.48 -19.82 1.42
C TYR A 63 -3.18 -21.12 2.16
N GLN A 64 -3.96 -22.17 1.89
CA GLN A 64 -3.70 -23.50 2.39
C GLN A 64 -3.21 -24.36 1.24
N PHE A 65 -1.93 -24.72 1.28
CA PHE A 65 -1.34 -25.65 0.33
C PHE A 65 -1.05 -26.96 1.05
N SER A 66 -1.56 -28.06 0.49
CA SER A 66 -1.21 -29.41 0.93
C SER A 66 -1.07 -30.29 -0.31
N HIS A 67 -0.16 -31.25 -0.25
CA HIS A 67 0.05 -32.21 -1.30
C HIS A 67 0.44 -33.56 -0.69
N GLY A 68 -0.35 -34.60 -0.95
CA GLY A 68 -0.18 -35.91 -0.33
C GLY A 68 -0.54 -35.95 1.15
N ASP A 69 -0.11 -37.01 1.83
CA ASP A 69 -0.27 -37.19 3.28
C ASP A 69 0.99 -36.71 4.02
N VAL A 70 0.93 -35.46 4.48
CA VAL A 70 2.03 -34.81 5.19
C VAL A 70 2.28 -35.46 6.55
N ASP A 71 1.23 -35.89 7.25
CA ASP A 71 1.34 -36.51 8.57
C ASP A 71 2.05 -37.87 8.49
N GLU A 72 1.68 -38.68 7.50
CA GLU A 72 2.36 -39.94 7.20
C GLU A 72 3.83 -39.71 6.80
N ALA A 73 4.10 -38.71 5.96
CA ALA A 73 5.46 -38.37 5.55
C ALA A 73 6.34 -37.98 6.74
N PHE A 74 5.82 -37.19 7.68
CA PHE A 74 6.52 -36.87 8.94
C PHE A 74 6.73 -38.12 9.80
N ALA A 75 5.74 -39.00 9.92
CA ALA A 75 5.83 -40.21 10.74
C ALA A 75 6.88 -41.22 10.23
N ARG A 76 7.09 -41.28 8.91
CA ARG A 76 8.06 -42.19 8.27
C ARG A 76 9.46 -41.58 8.07
N ALA A 77 9.64 -40.29 8.36
CA ALA A 77 10.90 -39.59 8.12
C ALA A 77 12.02 -40.09 9.06
N ALA A 78 13.20 -40.34 8.51
CA ALA A 78 14.37 -40.71 9.32
C ALA A 78 14.85 -39.55 10.20
N VAL A 79 14.68 -38.30 9.74
CA VAL A 79 15.04 -37.07 10.45
C VAL A 79 14.04 -35.98 10.10
N VAL A 80 13.66 -35.17 11.09
CA VAL A 80 12.84 -33.97 10.91
C VAL A 80 13.63 -32.77 11.42
N VAL A 81 13.76 -31.73 10.59
CA VAL A 81 14.42 -30.47 10.95
C VAL A 81 13.39 -29.35 10.92
N LYS A 82 13.40 -28.51 11.97
CA LYS A 82 12.54 -27.34 12.08
C LYS A 82 13.40 -26.10 12.29
N GLY A 83 13.13 -25.05 11.52
CA GLY A 83 13.78 -23.75 11.63
C GLY A 83 12.75 -22.62 11.56
N THR A 84 13.07 -21.51 12.20
CA THR A 84 12.35 -20.23 12.01
C THR A 84 13.30 -19.26 11.33
N TYR A 85 12.85 -18.69 10.23
CA TYR A 85 13.65 -17.79 9.41
C TYR A 85 12.95 -16.44 9.31
N ARG A 86 13.71 -15.35 9.38
CA ARG A 86 13.22 -13.98 9.19
C ARG A 86 14.01 -13.35 8.06
N LEU A 87 13.29 -12.69 7.16
CA LEU A 87 13.88 -11.91 6.08
C LEU A 87 13.96 -10.45 6.51
N ASN A 88 14.96 -9.73 6.02
CA ASN A 88 15.03 -8.30 6.21
C ASN A 88 14.08 -7.57 5.25
N TYR A 89 13.69 -6.35 5.64
CA TYR A 89 13.04 -5.44 4.70
C TYR A 89 14.05 -5.04 3.61
N VAL A 90 13.61 -5.13 2.37
CA VAL A 90 14.35 -4.67 1.19
C VAL A 90 13.44 -3.74 0.40
N THR A 91 14.03 -2.72 -0.22
CA THR A 91 13.35 -1.84 -1.15
C THR A 91 13.86 -2.12 -2.56
N THR A 92 13.05 -1.85 -3.57
CA THR A 92 13.40 -2.08 -4.98
C THR A 92 14.58 -1.23 -5.46
N ALA A 93 14.83 -0.09 -4.82
CA ALA A 93 15.96 0.81 -5.09
C ALA A 93 16.13 1.14 -6.59
N CYS A 94 15.01 1.38 -7.29
CA CYS A 94 15.02 1.76 -8.70
C CYS A 94 15.83 3.05 -8.92
N LEU A 95 16.59 3.13 -10.02
CA LEU A 95 17.43 4.30 -10.32
C LEU A 95 16.63 5.55 -10.71
N GLY A 96 15.44 5.36 -11.30
CA GLY A 96 14.55 6.45 -11.67
C GLY A 96 13.63 6.84 -10.52
N THR A 97 13.45 8.14 -10.30
CA THR A 97 12.47 8.68 -9.36
C THR A 97 11.06 8.34 -9.83
N MET A 98 10.17 7.98 -8.90
CA MET A 98 8.74 7.87 -9.20
C MET A 98 8.19 9.26 -9.55
N ALA A 99 7.59 9.38 -10.73
CA ALA A 99 6.98 10.61 -11.20
C ALA A 99 5.74 10.31 -12.03
N ALA A 100 4.81 11.26 -12.03
CA ALA A 100 3.64 11.23 -12.89
C ALA A 100 3.38 12.63 -13.47
N MET A 101 2.90 12.67 -14.70
CA MET A 101 2.37 13.88 -15.33
C MET A 101 0.94 13.60 -15.75
N ALA A 102 0.03 14.50 -15.38
CA ALA A 102 -1.39 14.40 -15.66
C ALA A 102 -1.83 15.60 -16.50
N SER A 103 -2.54 15.34 -17.60
CA SER A 103 -3.18 16.36 -18.42
C SER A 103 -4.67 16.10 -18.47
N TRP A 104 -5.44 16.99 -17.85
CA TRP A 104 -6.89 16.98 -17.95
C TRP A 104 -7.33 17.79 -19.18
N ASN A 105 -7.96 17.12 -20.13
CA ASN A 105 -8.38 17.72 -21.39
C ASN A 105 -9.76 18.40 -21.25
N PRO A 106 -10.08 19.41 -22.07
CA PRO A 106 -11.38 20.10 -22.02
C PRO A 106 -12.59 19.21 -22.30
N ASP A 107 -12.42 18.08 -22.97
CA ASP A 107 -13.48 17.08 -23.22
C ASP A 107 -13.75 16.18 -21.99
N GLY A 108 -13.01 16.40 -20.89
CA GLY A 108 -13.09 15.67 -19.64
C GLY A 108 -12.39 14.32 -19.65
N THR A 109 -11.44 14.12 -20.58
CA THR A 109 -10.52 12.97 -20.55
C THR A 109 -9.23 13.32 -19.81
N LEU A 110 -8.63 12.32 -19.17
CA LEU A 110 -7.34 12.41 -18.49
C LEU A 110 -6.30 11.64 -19.29
N THR A 111 -5.20 12.28 -19.66
CA THR A 111 -3.97 11.58 -20.09
C THR A 111 -2.97 11.56 -18.96
N MET A 112 -2.49 10.38 -18.58
CA MET A 112 -1.54 10.17 -17.50
C MET A 112 -0.26 9.49 -18.01
N TRP A 113 0.88 10.15 -17.82
CA TRP A 113 2.20 9.53 -18.00
C TRP A 113 2.78 9.19 -16.63
N SER A 114 3.04 7.92 -16.37
CA SER A 114 3.56 7.45 -15.07
C SER A 114 4.50 6.26 -15.27
N THR A 115 5.42 6.07 -14.32
CA THR A 115 6.36 4.94 -14.28
C THR A 115 5.72 3.66 -13.72
N THR A 116 4.53 3.30 -14.20
CA THR A 116 3.78 2.12 -13.73
C THR A 116 4.13 0.87 -14.53
N GLN A 117 4.16 -0.29 -13.87
CA GLN A 117 4.29 -1.60 -14.51
C GLN A 117 2.93 -2.27 -14.79
N VAL A 118 1.83 -1.66 -14.33
CA VAL A 118 0.48 -2.25 -14.38
C VAL A 118 -0.54 -1.23 -14.93
N PRO A 119 -0.37 -0.74 -16.17
CA PRO A 119 -1.13 0.40 -16.70
C PRO A 119 -2.65 0.19 -16.65
N PHE A 120 -3.16 -1.02 -16.93
CA PHE A 120 -4.60 -1.29 -16.92
C PHE A 120 -5.22 -1.27 -15.51
N LEU A 121 -4.51 -1.80 -14.50
CA LEU A 121 -4.98 -1.72 -13.11
C LEU A 121 -4.93 -0.27 -12.62
N TYR A 122 -3.85 0.44 -12.95
CA TYR A 122 -3.70 1.84 -12.60
C TYR A 122 -4.77 2.72 -13.24
N GLN A 123 -5.11 2.49 -14.52
CA GLN A 123 -6.21 3.16 -15.22
C GLN A 123 -7.56 2.93 -14.52
N ARG A 124 -7.86 1.69 -14.12
CA ARG A 124 -9.08 1.35 -13.39
C ARG A 124 -9.15 2.08 -12.05
N ASP A 125 -8.07 2.02 -11.27
CA ASP A 125 -8.03 2.60 -9.94
C ASP A 125 -8.12 4.14 -10.00
N LEU A 126 -7.50 4.78 -11.00
CA LEU A 126 -7.66 6.21 -11.27
C LEU A 126 -9.09 6.57 -11.65
N ALA A 127 -9.72 5.79 -12.54
CA ALA A 127 -11.09 6.04 -12.97
C ALA A 127 -12.06 5.98 -11.79
N GLU A 128 -11.91 4.97 -10.92
CA GLU A 128 -12.69 4.83 -9.69
C GLU A 128 -12.47 6.02 -8.73
N ALA A 129 -11.21 6.36 -8.45
CA ALA A 129 -10.87 7.47 -7.54
C ALA A 129 -11.38 8.83 -8.04
N LEU A 130 -11.39 9.04 -9.36
CA LEU A 130 -11.83 10.29 -9.99
C LEU A 130 -13.34 10.30 -10.32
N GLY A 131 -14.05 9.19 -10.11
CA GLY A 131 -15.47 9.07 -10.44
C GLY A 131 -15.78 9.19 -11.94
N ILE A 132 -14.85 8.76 -12.80
CA ILE A 132 -15.03 8.74 -14.27
C ILE A 132 -14.96 7.31 -14.81
N THR A 133 -15.30 7.12 -16.07
CA THR A 133 -15.19 5.82 -16.73
C THR A 133 -13.77 5.56 -17.24
N GLY A 134 -13.36 4.29 -17.30
CA GLY A 134 -11.99 3.92 -17.70
C GLY A 134 -11.62 4.35 -19.13
N ASP A 135 -12.58 4.46 -20.04
CA ASP A 135 -12.37 4.97 -21.41
C ASP A 135 -12.02 6.47 -21.44
N ARG A 136 -12.24 7.19 -20.34
CA ARG A 136 -11.83 8.59 -20.17
C ARG A 136 -10.43 8.76 -19.57
N VAL A 137 -9.76 7.67 -19.19
CA VAL A 137 -8.37 7.69 -18.70
C VAL A 137 -7.48 7.06 -19.75
N ARG A 138 -6.39 7.74 -20.12
CA ARG A 138 -5.40 7.26 -21.08
C ARG A 138 -4.02 7.16 -20.46
#